data_AF-A0A2H6MU57-F1
#
_entry.id   AF-A0A2H6MU57-F1
#
_cell.length_a   1.000
_cell.length_b   1.000
_cell.length_c   1.000
_cell.angle_alpha   90.00
_cell.angle_beta   90.00
_cell.angle_gamma   90.00
#
_symmetry.space_group_name_H-M   'P 1'
#
loop_
_entity.id
_entity.type
_entity.pdbx_description
1 polymer ?
#
loop_
_entity_poly.entity_id
_entity_poly.type
_entity_poly.pdbx_seq_one_letter_code
_entity_poly.pdbx_strand_id
1 'polypeptide(L)'
;MPVLSTISRGWLWERRMNAASIAAEVEGWGQPVSAQTIRCTLHRSGLQGYCPRRKPLLKMIHKKAHKWFATDKQTKDMDFWNHVLWSAETKTNLFGWDI
;
A
#
# COMPACT_ATOMS: atom_id res chain seq x y z
N MET A 1 -21.73 -9.69 18.67
CA MET A 1 -20.90 -9.38 17.48
C MET A 1 -19.77 -10.39 17.43
N PRO A 2 -19.66 -11.24 16.40
CA PRO A 2 -18.64 -12.28 16.36
C PRO A 2 -17.25 -11.66 16.18
N VAL A 3 -16.32 -11.97 17.08
CA VAL A 3 -14.92 -11.50 17.17
C VAL A 3 -14.18 -11.48 15.82
N LEU A 4 -14.48 -12.45 14.94
CA LEU A 4 -13.90 -12.60 13.61
C LEU A 4 -14.20 -11.42 12.67
N SER A 5 -15.42 -10.87 12.73
CA SER A 5 -15.79 -9.74 11.88
C SER A 5 -15.05 -8.49 12.29
N THR A 6 -14.79 -8.32 13.59
CA THR A 6 -14.11 -7.14 14.13
C THR A 6 -12.60 -7.17 13.90
N ILE A 7 -11.95 -8.34 14.07
CA ILE A 7 -10.52 -8.54 13.72
C ILE A 7 -10.27 -8.18 12.26
N SER A 8 -11.14 -8.64 11.35
CA SER A 8 -11.02 -8.36 9.93
C SER A 8 -11.32 -6.88 9.60
N ARG A 9 -12.27 -6.25 10.30
CA ARG A 9 -12.63 -4.83 10.12
C ARG A 9 -11.51 -3.88 10.53
N GLY A 10 -10.87 -4.12 11.68
CA GLY A 10 -9.73 -3.33 12.14
C GLY A 10 -8.56 -3.41 11.16
N TRP A 11 -8.23 -4.62 10.71
CA TRP A 11 -7.15 -4.86 9.76
C TRP A 11 -7.40 -4.23 8.37
N LEU A 12 -8.65 -4.19 7.91
CA LEU A 12 -9.02 -3.57 6.62
C LEU A 12 -9.05 -2.05 6.68
N TRP A 13 -9.48 -1.47 7.81
CA TRP A 13 -9.52 -0.01 8.00
C TRP A 13 -8.12 0.59 8.09
N GLU A 14 -7.23 -0.06 8.84
CA GLU A 14 -5.83 0.37 9.01
C GLU A 14 -4.90 -0.81 8.67
N ARG A 15 -4.61 -0.99 7.37
CA ARG A 15 -3.75 -2.07 6.84
C ARG A 15 -2.30 -2.08 7.35
N ARG A 16 -1.95 -1.18 8.27
CA ARG A 16 -0.64 -1.09 8.93
C ARG A 16 -0.65 -1.61 10.36
N MET A 17 -1.82 -1.96 10.92
CA MET A 17 -1.88 -2.50 12.27
C MET A 17 -1.23 -3.89 12.33
N ASN A 18 -0.36 -4.06 13.32
CA ASN A 18 0.23 -5.35 13.61
C ASN A 18 -0.72 -6.20 14.48
N ALA A 19 -0.49 -7.51 14.53
CA ALA A 19 -1.34 -8.44 15.26
C ALA A 19 -1.36 -8.20 16.78
N ALA A 20 -0.33 -7.56 17.36
CA ALA A 20 -0.29 -7.23 18.78
C ALA A 20 -1.18 -6.03 19.12
N SER A 21 -1.21 -5.01 18.25
CA SER A 21 -2.12 -3.87 18.38
C SER A 21 -3.58 -4.32 18.31
N ILE A 22 -3.90 -5.24 17.40
CA ILE A 22 -5.25 -5.81 17.28
C ILE A 22 -5.59 -6.67 18.50
N ALA A 23 -4.62 -7.42 19.04
CA ALA A 23 -4.83 -8.19 20.27
C ALA A 23 -5.19 -7.29 21.46
N ALA A 24 -4.51 -6.14 21.62
CA ALA A 24 -4.79 -5.17 22.67
C ALA A 24 -6.18 -4.50 22.50
N GLU A 25 -6.60 -4.23 21.26
CA GLU A 25 -7.94 -3.69 20.99
C GLU A 25 -9.03 -4.70 21.36
N VAL A 26 -8.84 -5.97 21.01
CA VAL A 26 -9.77 -7.07 21.34
C VAL A 26 -9.81 -7.33 22.84
N GLU A 27 -8.68 -7.21 23.54
CA GLU A 27 -8.62 -7.28 25.00
C GLU A 27 -9.41 -6.15 25.68
N GLY A 28 -9.40 -4.94 25.10
CA GLY A 28 -10.22 -3.81 25.54
C GLY A 28 -11.74 -4.07 25.49
N TRP A 29 -12.18 -5.12 24.78
CA TRP A 29 -13.57 -5.58 24.77
C TRP A 29 -13.84 -6.77 25.68
N GLY A 30 -12.90 -7.09 26.59
CA GLY A 30 -13.03 -8.15 27.58
C GLY A 30 -12.68 -9.55 27.05
N GLN A 31 -12.01 -9.63 25.90
CA GLN A 31 -11.57 -10.91 25.34
C GLN A 31 -10.05 -10.94 25.17
N PRO A 32 -9.31 -11.55 26.13
CA PRO A 32 -7.87 -11.70 25.97
C PRO A 32 -7.59 -12.69 24.84
N VAL A 33 -6.90 -12.23 23.79
CA VAL A 33 -6.55 -13.04 22.62
C VAL A 33 -5.08 -12.89 22.34
N SER A 34 -4.38 -14.01 22.11
CA SER A 34 -2.96 -13.95 21.74
C SER A 34 -2.78 -13.35 20.34
N ALA A 35 -1.68 -12.64 20.12
CA ALA A 35 -1.31 -12.15 18.79
C ALA A 35 -1.19 -13.29 17.75
N GLN A 36 -0.86 -14.51 18.17
CA GLN A 36 -0.82 -15.68 17.28
C GLN A 36 -2.23 -16.08 16.82
N THR A 37 -3.21 -16.07 17.71
CA THR A 37 -4.61 -16.33 17.37
C THR A 37 -5.13 -15.31 16.36
N ILE A 38 -4.77 -14.03 16.52
CA ILE A 38 -5.09 -12.97 15.55
C ILE A 38 -4.47 -13.29 14.19
N ARG A 39 -3.17 -13.62 14.12
CA ARG A 39 -2.50 -13.98 12.85
C ARG A 39 -3.13 -15.19 12.17
N CYS A 40 -3.39 -16.26 12.91
CA CYS A 40 -4.06 -17.45 12.37
C CYS A 40 -5.45 -17.13 11.81
N THR A 41 -6.20 -16.28 12.51
CA THR A 41 -7.53 -15.82 12.10
C THR A 41 -7.47 -15.01 10.81
N LEU A 42 -6.54 -14.05 10.72
CA LEU A 42 -6.31 -13.24 9.52
C LEU A 42 -5.90 -14.10 8.33
N HIS A 43 -4.99 -15.07 8.54
CA HIS A 43 -4.58 -15.98 7.47
C HIS A 43 -5.72 -16.86 6.97
N ARG A 44 -6.58 -17.37 7.88
CA ARG A 44 -7.79 -18.13 7.51
C ARG A 44 -8.79 -17.30 6.70
N SER A 45 -8.81 -15.98 6.90
CA SER A 45 -9.63 -15.05 6.09
C SER A 45 -8.90 -14.50 4.86
N GLY A 46 -7.70 -15.00 4.54
CA GLY A 46 -6.92 -14.58 3.36
C GLY A 46 -6.17 -13.25 3.53
N LEU A 47 -6.12 -12.70 4.75
CA LEU A 47 -5.42 -11.46 5.07
C LEU A 47 -4.00 -11.77 5.55
N GLN A 48 -3.00 -11.24 4.84
CA GLN A 48 -1.59 -11.45 5.13
C GLN A 48 -0.85 -10.12 5.21
N GLY A 49 0.19 -10.04 6.04
CA GLY A 49 1.04 -8.85 6.11
C GLY A 49 1.82 -8.65 4.81
N TYR A 50 1.77 -7.44 4.25
CA TYR A 50 2.57 -7.04 3.09
C TYR A 50 3.41 -5.81 3.42
N CYS A 51 4.65 -5.77 2.93
CA CYS A 51 5.45 -4.54 2.97
C CYS A 51 4.90 -3.56 1.93
N PRO A 52 4.46 -2.35 2.33
CA PRO A 52 4.01 -1.35 1.37
C PRO A 52 5.14 -0.97 0.41
N ARG A 53 4.85 -0.94 -0.90
CA ARG A 53 5.82 -0.45 -1.89
C ARG A 53 6.19 1.00 -1.61
N ARG A 54 7.48 1.34 -1.67
CA ARG A 54 7.94 2.75 -1.65
C ARG A 54 7.34 3.46 -2.87
N LYS A 55 6.70 4.60 -2.64
CA LYS A 55 6.09 5.44 -3.69
C LYS A 55 6.47 6.89 -3.43
N PRO A 56 6.65 7.71 -4.48
CA PRO A 56 6.87 9.13 -4.31
C PRO A 56 5.66 9.78 -3.65
N LEU A 57 5.90 10.71 -2.73
CA LEU A 57 4.85 11.51 -2.11
C LEU A 57 4.41 12.60 -3.07
N LEU A 58 3.23 12.43 -3.68
CA LEU A 58 2.68 13.38 -4.64
C LEU A 58 1.69 14.34 -3.96
N LYS A 59 1.89 15.64 -4.18
CA LYS A 59 0.89 16.67 -3.88
C LYS A 59 -0.35 16.47 -4.74
N MET A 60 -1.50 16.98 -4.29
CA MET A 60 -2.75 16.85 -5.04
C MET A 60 -2.70 17.46 -6.44
N ILE A 61 -1.95 18.56 -6.61
CA ILE A 61 -1.74 19.20 -7.92
C ILE A 61 -1.04 18.23 -8.89
N HIS A 62 0.02 17.54 -8.45
CA HIS A 62 0.74 16.58 -9.30
C HIS A 62 -0.15 15.39 -9.67
N LYS A 63 -0.95 14.88 -8.73
CA LYS A 63 -1.91 13.80 -9.02
C LYS A 63 -2.93 14.21 -10.10
N LYS A 64 -3.45 15.43 -10.02
CA LYS A 64 -4.37 15.97 -11.03
C LYS A 64 -3.67 16.11 -12.40
N ALA A 65 -2.47 16.67 -12.43
CA ALA A 65 -1.69 16.83 -13.66
C ALA A 65 -1.37 15.48 -14.32
N HIS A 66 -0.91 14.50 -13.54
CA HIS A 66 -0.63 13.15 -14.04
C HIS A 66 -1.88 12.47 -14.58
N LYS A 67 -3.02 12.59 -13.87
CA LYS A 67 -4.30 12.02 -14.33
C LYS A 67 -4.72 12.68 -15.65
N TRP A 68 -4.66 14.00 -15.73
CA TRP A 68 -5.02 14.74 -16.94
C TRP A 68 -4.14 14.34 -18.13
N PHE A 69 -2.82 14.29 -17.94
CA PHE A 69 -1.88 13.84 -18.98
C PHE A 69 -2.19 12.41 -19.45
N ALA A 70 -2.43 11.48 -18.50
CA ALA A 70 -2.74 10.10 -18.85
C ALA A 70 -4.04 9.99 -19.66
N THR A 71 -5.08 10.74 -19.29
CA THR A 71 -6.35 10.76 -20.03
C THR A 71 -6.19 11.40 -21.42
N ASP A 72 -5.46 12.52 -21.52
CA ASP A 72 -5.22 13.22 -22.78
C ASP A 72 -4.42 12.39 -23.79
N LYS A 73 -3.45 11.60 -23.30
CA LYS A 73 -2.57 10.78 -24.14
C LYS A 73 -3.02 9.32 -24.29
N GLN A 74 -4.12 8.91 -23.66
CA GLN A 74 -4.58 7.51 -23.64
C GLN A 74 -4.84 6.94 -25.04
N THR A 75 -5.29 7.76 -25.98
CA THR A 75 -5.66 7.35 -27.34
C THR A 75 -4.54 7.50 -28.36
N LYS A 76 -3.35 7.95 -27.93
CA LYS A 76 -2.20 8.09 -28.82
C LYS A 76 -1.66 6.73 -29.22
N ASP A 77 -1.38 6.58 -30.50
CA ASP A 77 -0.82 5.37 -31.09
C ASP A 77 0.69 5.26 -30.86
N MET A 78 1.26 4.12 -31.24
CA MET A 78 2.70 3.88 -31.11
C MET A 78 3.52 4.81 -32.00
N ASP A 79 3.01 5.18 -33.18
CA ASP A 79 3.70 6.10 -34.07
C ASP A 79 3.92 7.45 -33.41
N PHE A 80 2.91 8.00 -32.73
CA PHE A 80 3.10 9.21 -31.91
C PHE A 80 4.24 9.04 -30.89
N TRP A 81 4.25 7.95 -30.12
CA TRP A 81 5.26 7.72 -29.08
C TRP A 81 6.67 7.49 -29.63
N ASN A 82 6.79 6.90 -30.83
CA ASN A 82 8.08 6.70 -31.50
C ASN A 82 8.78 8.01 -31.88
N HIS A 83 8.03 9.09 -32.04
CA HIS A 83 8.56 10.42 -32.34
C HIS A 83 8.88 11.24 -31.07
N VAL A 84 8.61 10.70 -29.87
CA VAL A 84 8.90 11.39 -28.61
C VAL A 84 10.34 11.10 -28.18
N LEU A 85 11.19 12.13 -28.18
CA LEU A 85 12.51 12.05 -27.57
C LEU A 85 12.43 12.33 -26.06
N TRP A 86 12.72 11.30 -25.26
CA TRP A 86 12.74 11.41 -23.80
C TRP A 86 14.12 11.81 -23.29
N SER A 87 14.16 12.71 -22.29
CA SER A 87 15.39 13.06 -21.57
C SER A 87 15.16 12.99 -20.07
N ALA A 88 16.17 12.51 -19.35
CA ALA A 88 16.22 12.49 -17.90
C ALA A 88 17.67 12.44 -17.45
N GLU A 89 17.95 12.97 -16.27
CA GLU A 89 19.23 12.84 -15.60
C GLU A 89 19.12 11.80 -14.49
N THR A 90 20.14 10.94 -14.37
CA THR A 90 20.23 10.00 -13.25
C THR A 90 21.64 10.03 -12.68
N LYS A 91 21.73 9.89 -11.36
CA LYS A 91 23.00 9.86 -10.65
C LYS A 91 23.58 8.45 -10.70
N THR A 92 24.79 8.31 -11.21
CA THR A 92 25.53 7.05 -11.22
C THR A 92 26.58 7.06 -10.11
N ASN A 93 26.43 6.18 -9.11
CA ASN A 93 27.40 6.04 -8.01
C ASN A 93 28.40 4.92 -8.34
N LEU A 94 29.70 5.17 -8.14
CA LEU A 94 30.76 4.17 -8.36
C LEU A 94 30.73 3.05 -7.30
N PHE A 95 30.36 3.39 -6.06
CA PHE A 95 30.12 2.45 -4.97
C PHE A 95 28.96 2.92 -4.09
N GLY A 96 28.23 1.98 -3.49
CA GLY A 96 27.08 2.27 -2.63
C GLY A 96 25.77 2.53 -3.39
N TRP A 97 24.68 2.56 -2.63
CA TRP A 97 23.33 2.83 -3.14
C TRP A 97 22.80 4.05 -2.40
N ASP A 98 22.21 5.01 -3.14
CA ASP A 98 21.38 6.03 -2.53
C ASP A 98 20.07 5.33 -2.08
N ILE A 99 20.03 4.85 -0.83
CA ILE A 99 18.85 4.19 -0.21
C ILE A 99 17.87 5.23 0.34
#